data_AF-A0A537CUR6-F1
#
_entry.id   AF-A0A537CUR6-F1
#
_cell.length_a   1.000
_cell.length_b   1.000
_cell.length_c   1.000
_cell.angle_alpha   90.00
_cell.angle_beta   90.00
_cell.angle_gamma   90.00
#
_symmetry.space_group_name_H-M   'P 1'
#
loop_
_entity.id
_entity.type
_entity.pdbx_description
1 polymer ?
#
loop_
_entity_poly.entity_id
_entity_poly.type
_entity_poly.pdbx_seq_one_letter_code
_entity_poly.pdbx_strand_id
1 'polypeptide(L)'
;MRALFASDLHLSEDRPEANERLIAFLEGKARSADALYLLGDLFEYWIGDDGLDESFNAVIAGFLRDLTRRGVRLCVMHGNRDFLIGERFCRETGAQLLADPTLEQINGVKTLLMHGDTLCTDDVDYQSWRATARSSAWQQQFLAQPVAERRSAILALREKSKAVIQAK
;
A
#
# COMPACT_ATOMS: atom_id res chain seq x y z
N MET A 1 2.08 7.62 23.52
CA MET A 1 2.01 7.72 22.05
C MET A 1 0.65 7.26 21.56
N ARG A 2 -0.03 8.06 20.74
CA ARG A 2 -1.21 7.64 19.97
C ARG A 2 -0.76 7.15 18.60
N ALA A 3 -0.69 5.82 18.45
CA ALA A 3 -0.47 5.16 17.17
C ALA A 3 -1.82 4.78 16.54
N LEU A 4 -1.98 5.04 15.24
CA LEU A 4 -3.13 4.63 14.44
C LEU A 4 -2.68 3.58 13.41
N PHE A 5 -3.54 2.61 13.13
CA PHE A 5 -3.29 1.53 12.17
C PHE A 5 -4.46 1.47 11.19
N ALA A 6 -4.16 1.33 9.91
CA ALA A 6 -5.12 1.07 8.85
C ALA A 6 -4.47 0.18 7.78
N SER A 7 -5.28 -0.57 7.04
CA SER A 7 -4.87 -1.41 5.90
C SER A 7 -6.07 -1.58 4.97
N ASP A 8 -5.87 -2.21 3.81
CA ASP A 8 -6.95 -2.68 2.93
C ASP A 8 -7.93 -1.55 2.52
N LEU A 9 -7.36 -0.35 2.33
CA LEU A 9 -8.09 0.84 1.95
C LEU A 9 -8.52 0.78 0.49
N HIS A 10 -7.68 0.15 -0.36
CA HIS A 10 -7.98 -0.11 -1.75
C HIS A 10 -8.42 1.15 -2.51
N LEU A 11 -7.65 2.22 -2.36
CA LEU A 11 -7.93 3.51 -2.98
C LEU A 11 -7.91 3.40 -4.51
N SER A 12 -8.94 3.94 -5.14
CA SER A 12 -9.10 3.97 -6.60
C SER A 12 -10.07 5.07 -7.01
N GLU A 13 -9.92 5.62 -8.21
CA GLU A 13 -10.85 6.62 -8.78
C GLU A 13 -12.32 6.15 -8.77
N ASP A 14 -12.55 4.84 -8.96
CA ASP A 14 -13.88 4.24 -9.00
C ASP A 14 -14.58 4.12 -7.63
N ARG A 15 -13.93 4.57 -6.53
CA ARG A 15 -14.45 4.43 -5.16
C ARG A 15 -14.43 5.76 -4.38
N PRO A 16 -15.09 6.83 -4.89
CA PRO A 16 -15.00 8.17 -4.32
C PRO A 16 -15.40 8.23 -2.84
N GLU A 17 -16.46 7.55 -2.43
CA GLU A 17 -16.90 7.56 -1.02
C GLU A 17 -15.86 6.96 -0.05
N ALA A 18 -15.14 5.92 -0.46
CA ALA A 18 -14.09 5.32 0.36
C ALA A 18 -12.88 6.27 0.46
N ASN A 19 -12.53 6.91 -0.66
CA ASN A 19 -11.45 7.89 -0.72
C ASN A 19 -11.76 9.10 0.18
N GLU A 20 -12.99 9.63 0.13
CA GLU A 20 -13.43 10.76 0.96
C GLU A 20 -13.35 10.46 2.46
N ARG A 21 -13.71 9.23 2.87
CA ARG A 21 -13.56 8.80 4.28
C ARG A 21 -12.11 8.78 4.73
N LEU A 22 -11.20 8.31 3.88
CA LEU A 22 -9.78 8.36 4.18
C LEU A 22 -9.31 9.81 4.27
N ILE A 23 -9.65 10.66 3.30
CA ILE A 23 -9.27 12.07 3.29
C ILE A 23 -9.75 12.76 4.57
N ALA A 24 -11.03 12.61 4.93
CA ALA A 24 -11.58 13.16 6.17
C ALA A 24 -10.85 12.63 7.43
N PHE A 25 -10.44 11.36 7.43
CA PHE A 25 -9.62 10.80 8.50
C PHE A 25 -8.21 11.43 8.57
N LEU A 26 -7.54 11.57 7.42
CA LEU A 26 -6.21 12.19 7.30
C LEU A 26 -6.24 13.67 7.69
N GLU A 27 -7.32 14.38 7.37
CA GLU A 27 -7.50 15.80 7.69
C GLU A 27 -7.98 16.07 9.12
N GLY A 28 -8.58 15.07 9.75
CA GLY A 28 -9.11 15.14 11.12
C GLY A 28 -8.25 14.36 12.10
N LYS A 29 -8.73 13.16 12.46
CA LYS A 29 -8.21 12.34 13.57
C LYS A 29 -6.71 12.05 13.44
N ALA A 30 -6.22 11.79 12.24
CA ALA A 30 -4.81 11.45 12.01
C ALA A 30 -3.84 12.59 12.35
N ARG A 31 -4.26 13.86 12.20
CA ARG A 31 -3.41 15.02 12.51
C ARG A 31 -3.01 15.15 13.99
N SER A 32 -3.74 14.46 14.87
CA SER A 32 -3.48 14.44 16.32
C SER A 32 -2.75 13.18 16.80
N ALA A 33 -2.36 12.30 15.88
CA ALA A 33 -1.62 11.10 16.21
C ALA A 33 -0.12 11.37 16.21
N ASP A 34 0.63 10.58 16.98
CA ASP A 34 2.09 10.60 16.92
C ASP A 34 2.58 9.77 15.72
N ALA A 35 1.85 8.72 15.34
CA ALA A 35 2.18 7.86 14.22
C ALA A 35 0.93 7.28 13.53
N LEU A 36 1.01 7.13 12.20
CA LEU A 36 0.06 6.40 11.37
C LEU A 36 0.80 5.27 10.64
N TYR A 37 0.36 4.04 10.85
CA TYR A 37 0.85 2.85 10.17
C TYR A 37 -0.18 2.39 9.13
N LEU A 38 0.21 2.38 7.86
CA LEU A 38 -0.56 1.86 6.74
C LEU A 38 -0.02 0.47 6.38
N LEU A 39 -0.70 -0.59 6.83
CA LEU A 39 -0.23 -1.98 6.81
C LEU A 39 -0.63 -2.73 5.53
N GLY A 40 -0.30 -2.16 4.37
CA GLY A 40 -0.54 -2.77 3.06
C GLY A 40 -1.91 -2.49 2.46
N ASP A 41 -1.99 -2.69 1.14
CA ASP A 41 -3.19 -2.53 0.31
C ASP A 41 -3.83 -1.14 0.47
N LEU A 42 -2.97 -0.11 0.53
CA LEU A 42 -3.35 1.30 0.50
C LEU A 42 -4.08 1.62 -0.81
N PHE A 43 -3.50 1.20 -1.95
CA PHE A 43 -4.11 1.39 -3.26
C PHE A 43 -4.73 0.09 -3.76
N GLU A 44 -5.77 0.20 -4.59
CA GLU A 44 -6.36 -0.95 -5.25
C GLU A 44 -5.35 -1.66 -6.17
N TYR A 45 -4.39 -0.90 -6.70
CA TYR A 45 -3.18 -1.41 -7.35
C TYR A 45 -2.08 -0.33 -7.36
N TRP A 46 -0.82 -0.74 -7.41
CA TRP A 46 0.31 0.14 -7.68
C TRP A 46 1.18 -0.42 -8.79
N ILE A 47 1.35 0.34 -9.87
CA ILE A 47 2.11 -0.10 -11.05
C ILE A 47 3.61 0.23 -10.96
N GLY A 48 4.02 1.00 -9.95
CA GLY A 48 5.33 1.65 -9.84
C GLY A 48 5.17 3.11 -9.45
N ASP A 49 6.22 3.74 -8.96
CA ASP A 49 6.16 5.11 -8.43
C ASP A 49 5.95 6.19 -9.49
N ASP A 50 6.11 5.89 -10.77
CA ASP A 50 5.65 6.74 -11.87
C ASP A 50 4.11 6.81 -11.95
N GLY A 51 3.40 5.93 -11.25
CA GLY A 51 1.97 6.09 -10.96
C GLY A 51 1.63 7.35 -10.17
N LEU A 52 2.59 8.02 -9.53
CA LEU A 52 2.39 9.34 -8.92
C LEU A 52 2.17 10.47 -9.94
N ASP A 53 2.48 10.24 -11.21
CA ASP A 53 2.18 11.21 -12.28
C ASP A 53 0.67 11.21 -12.63
N GLU A 54 -0.08 10.22 -12.13
CA GLU A 54 -1.54 10.18 -12.22
C GLU A 54 -2.18 11.11 -11.17
N SER A 55 -3.16 11.91 -11.59
CA SER A 55 -3.74 12.96 -10.74
C SER A 55 -4.33 12.43 -9.43
N PHE A 56 -5.00 11.28 -9.45
CA PHE A 56 -5.57 10.67 -8.25
C PHE A 56 -4.49 10.31 -7.22
N ASN A 57 -3.45 9.59 -7.65
CA ASN A 57 -2.36 9.15 -6.78
C ASN A 57 -1.58 10.34 -6.22
N ALA A 58 -1.34 11.37 -7.05
CA ALA A 58 -0.71 12.62 -6.62
C ALA A 58 -1.51 13.33 -5.51
N VAL A 59 -2.84 13.38 -5.63
CA VAL A 59 -3.72 13.99 -4.62
C VAL A 59 -3.63 13.22 -3.29
N ILE A 60 -3.73 11.89 -3.32
CA ILE A 60 -3.58 11.06 -2.12
C ILE A 60 -2.20 11.25 -1.47
N ALA A 61 -1.14 11.24 -2.27
CA ALA A 61 0.22 11.48 -1.80
C ALA A 61 0.37 12.87 -1.14
N GLY A 62 -0.34 13.89 -1.65
CA GLY A 62 -0.42 15.22 -1.05
C GLY A 62 -1.01 15.20 0.36
N PHE A 63 -2.14 14.51 0.57
CA PHE A 63 -2.73 14.39 1.92
C PHE A 63 -1.81 13.65 2.90
N LEU A 64 -1.12 12.61 2.45
CA LEU A 64 -0.12 11.90 3.25
C LEU A 64 1.08 12.79 3.59
N ARG A 65 1.54 13.58 2.63
CA ARG A 65 2.61 14.56 2.81
C ARG A 65 2.25 15.64 3.83
N ASP A 66 1.02 16.11 3.82
CA ASP A 66 0.57 17.10 4.79
C ASP A 66 0.57 16.57 6.22
N LEU A 67 0.32 15.27 6.43
CA LEU A 67 0.49 14.65 7.74
C LEU A 67 1.94 14.64 8.20
N THR A 68 2.87 14.20 7.34
CA THR A 68 4.29 14.14 7.72
C THR A 68 4.88 15.51 7.97
N ARG A 69 4.47 16.53 7.19
CA ARG A 69 4.85 17.94 7.43
C ARG A 69 4.35 18.49 8.76
N ARG A 70 3.27 17.94 9.31
CA ARG A 70 2.75 18.29 10.64
C ARG A 70 3.45 17.54 11.78
N GLY A 71 4.41 16.66 11.47
CA GLY A 71 5.18 15.90 12.46
C GLY A 71 4.60 14.53 12.79
N VAL A 72 3.54 14.08 12.10
CA VAL A 72 3.02 12.71 12.27
C VAL A 72 3.98 11.74 11.60
N ARG A 73 4.49 10.75 12.34
CA ARG A 73 5.30 9.67 11.76
C ARG A 73 4.42 8.79 10.87
N LEU A 74 4.63 8.84 9.56
CA LEU A 74 3.93 8.00 8.60
C LEU A 74 4.79 6.77 8.27
N CYS A 75 4.25 5.59 8.53
CA CYS A 75 4.86 4.32 8.17
C CYS A 75 3.96 3.59 7.18
N VAL A 76 4.54 3.07 6.10
CA VAL A 76 3.83 2.33 5.06
C VAL A 76 4.46 0.95 4.94
N MET A 77 3.65 -0.09 4.84
CA MET A 77 4.08 -1.46 4.55
C MET A 77 3.46 -1.89 3.23
N HIS A 78 4.14 -2.73 2.47
CA HIS A 78 3.60 -3.32 1.24
C HIS A 78 2.50 -4.34 1.55
N GLY A 79 1.37 -4.22 0.85
CA GLY A 79 0.40 -5.30 0.72
C GLY A 79 0.64 -6.13 -0.53
N ASN A 80 -0.33 -6.95 -0.92
CA ASN A 80 -0.25 -7.76 -2.12
C ASN A 80 -0.68 -7.01 -3.40
N ARG A 81 -1.24 -5.80 -3.28
CA ARG A 81 -1.67 -4.96 -4.41
C ARG A 81 -0.72 -3.81 -4.73
N ASP A 82 0.07 -3.40 -3.74
CA ASP A 82 0.90 -2.20 -3.80
C ASP A 82 2.36 -2.44 -3.40
N PHE A 83 2.84 -3.68 -3.57
CA PHE A 83 4.22 -4.08 -3.30
C PHE A 83 5.29 -3.44 -4.19
N LEU A 84 4.89 -2.65 -5.19
CA LEU A 84 5.78 -1.86 -6.04
C LEU A 84 5.97 -0.42 -5.54
N ILE A 85 5.34 -0.03 -4.42
CA ILE A 85 5.60 1.27 -3.78
C ILE A 85 7.08 1.38 -3.45
N GLY A 86 7.74 2.44 -3.92
CA GLY A 86 9.18 2.60 -3.83
C GLY A 86 9.63 3.88 -3.15
N GLU A 87 10.89 4.23 -3.40
CA GLU A 87 11.56 5.37 -2.78
C GLU A 87 10.99 6.72 -3.21
N ARG A 88 10.46 6.85 -4.44
CA ARG A 88 9.86 8.11 -4.90
C ARG A 88 8.58 8.37 -4.13
N PHE A 89 7.74 7.37 -3.93
CA PHE A 89 6.55 7.49 -3.08
C PHE A 89 6.91 7.88 -1.64
N CYS A 90 7.89 7.20 -1.04
CA CYS A 90 8.35 7.52 0.31
C CYS A 90 8.90 8.95 0.40
N ARG A 91 9.67 9.38 -0.60
CA ARG A 91 10.20 10.75 -0.67
C ARG A 91 9.10 11.79 -0.81
N GLU A 92 8.09 11.56 -1.66
CA GLU A 92 7.00 12.52 -1.93
C GLU A 92 6.00 12.62 -0.78
N THR A 93 5.75 11.54 -0.06
CA THR A 93 4.84 11.51 1.09
C THR A 93 5.55 11.77 2.42
N GLY A 94 6.86 11.53 2.51
CA GLY A 94 7.62 11.53 3.76
C GLY A 94 7.40 10.27 4.59
N ALA A 95 6.76 9.25 4.01
CA ALA A 95 6.56 7.96 4.66
C ALA A 95 7.89 7.21 4.82
N GLN A 96 7.99 6.45 5.91
CA GLN A 96 8.98 5.40 6.06
C GLN A 96 8.38 4.08 5.55
N LEU A 97 9.06 3.43 4.60
CA LEU A 97 8.69 2.08 4.18
C LEU A 97 9.15 1.07 5.24
N LEU A 98 8.25 0.21 5.69
CA LEU A 98 8.48 -0.88 6.62
C LEU A 98 8.58 -2.21 5.86
N ALA A 99 9.45 -3.10 6.34
CA ALA A 99 9.49 -4.48 5.89
C ALA A 99 8.26 -5.24 6.40
N ASP A 100 7.78 -6.23 5.65
CA ASP A 100 6.80 -7.20 6.14
C ASP A 100 7.53 -8.52 6.42
N PRO A 101 7.68 -8.95 7.70
CA PRO A 101 7.18 -8.32 8.93
C PRO A 101 8.12 -7.23 9.50
N THR A 102 7.60 -6.36 10.37
CA THR A 102 8.39 -5.43 11.20
C THR A 102 7.99 -5.52 12.67
N LEU A 103 8.97 -5.50 13.58
CA LEU A 103 8.72 -5.40 15.03
C LEU A 103 8.89 -3.96 15.50
N GLU A 104 7.81 -3.32 15.96
CA GLU A 104 7.81 -1.95 16.48
C GLU A 104 7.62 -1.92 18.00
N GLN A 105 8.11 -0.86 18.64
CA GLN A 105 7.90 -0.60 20.08
C GLN A 105 6.82 0.48 20.24
N ILE A 106 5.61 0.07 20.59
CA ILE A 106 4.46 0.98 20.73
C ILE A 106 4.06 1.04 22.19
N ASN A 107 4.20 2.22 22.82
CA ASN A 107 3.93 2.43 24.24
C ASN A 107 4.63 1.41 25.17
N GLY A 108 5.86 1.01 24.84
CA GLY A 108 6.65 0.05 25.60
C GLY A 108 6.33 -1.42 25.34
N VAL A 109 5.41 -1.71 24.41
CA VAL A 109 5.04 -3.07 24.01
C VAL A 109 5.63 -3.40 22.65
N LYS A 110 6.36 -4.51 22.58
CA LYS A 110 6.83 -5.09 21.31
C LYS A 110 5.63 -5.58 20.51
N THR A 111 5.41 -4.99 19.35
CA THR A 111 4.24 -5.24 18.50
C THR A 111 4.72 -5.68 17.12
N LEU A 112 4.34 -6.89 16.71
CA LEU A 112 4.62 -7.41 15.37
C LEU A 112 3.60 -6.82 14.39
N LEU A 113 4.09 -6.20 13.32
CA LEU A 113 3.31 -5.64 12.23
C LEU A 113 3.54 -6.47 10.98
N MET A 114 2.45 -6.83 10.32
CA MET A 114 2.40 -7.59 9.07
C MET A 114 1.22 -7.09 8.26
N HIS A 115 1.29 -7.22 6.93
CA HIS A 115 0.08 -7.11 6.13
C HIS A 115 -0.83 -8.33 6.39
N GLY A 116 -0.23 -9.52 6.43
CA GLY A 116 -0.89 -10.76 6.88
C GLY A 116 -1.07 -11.81 5.77
N ASP A 117 -0.89 -11.44 4.50
CA ASP A 117 -0.96 -12.35 3.36
C ASP A 117 0.02 -13.54 3.47
N THR A 118 1.18 -13.32 4.09
CA THR A 118 2.17 -14.39 4.38
C THR A 118 1.65 -15.50 5.29
N LEU A 119 0.64 -15.22 6.11
CA LEU A 119 0.06 -16.17 7.06
C LEU A 119 -0.92 -17.15 6.38
N CYS A 120 -1.34 -16.85 5.15
CA CYS A 120 -2.27 -17.67 4.35
C CYS A 120 -1.53 -18.83 3.65
N THR A 121 -0.82 -19.67 4.41
CA THR A 121 0.07 -20.71 3.87
C THR A 121 -0.64 -21.82 3.10
N ASP A 122 -1.94 -22.00 3.34
CA ASP A 122 -2.74 -23.00 2.65
C ASP A 122 -3.12 -22.59 1.22
N ASP A 123 -3.01 -21.29 0.88
CA ASP A 123 -3.17 -20.80 -0.49
C ASP A 123 -1.84 -20.92 -1.26
N VAL A 124 -1.48 -22.16 -1.60
CA VAL A 124 -0.19 -22.49 -2.22
C VAL A 124 0.03 -21.74 -3.54
N ASP A 125 -1.01 -21.59 -4.35
CA ASP A 125 -0.95 -20.87 -5.62
C ASP A 125 -0.65 -19.38 -5.40
N TYR A 126 -1.34 -18.75 -4.45
CA TYR A 126 -1.07 -17.38 -4.05
C TYR A 126 0.36 -17.22 -3.51
N GLN A 127 0.81 -18.12 -2.64
CA GLN A 127 2.14 -18.03 -2.03
C GLN A 127 3.27 -18.19 -3.06
N SER A 128 3.09 -19.06 -4.07
CA SER A 128 4.00 -19.19 -5.21
C SER A 128 4.05 -17.92 -6.07
N TRP A 129 2.89 -17.36 -6.38
CA TRP A 129 2.80 -16.09 -7.11
C TRP A 129 3.49 -14.96 -6.33
N ARG A 130 3.20 -14.85 -5.03
CA ARG A 130 3.79 -13.86 -4.14
C ARG A 130 5.32 -13.93 -4.16
N ALA A 131 5.90 -15.13 -4.05
CA ALA A 131 7.35 -15.31 -4.11
C ALA A 131 7.94 -14.79 -5.44
N THR A 132 7.23 -15.01 -6.56
CA THR A 132 7.61 -14.51 -7.88
C THR A 132 7.53 -12.98 -7.94
N ALA A 133 6.37 -12.41 -7.59
CA ALA A 133 6.09 -10.97 -7.64
C ALA A 133 6.97 -10.13 -6.70
N ARG A 134 7.42 -10.72 -5.59
CA ARG A 134 8.35 -10.10 -4.63
C ARG A 134 9.82 -10.28 -5.00
N SER A 135 10.15 -11.03 -6.07
CA SER A 135 11.53 -11.18 -6.52
C SER A 135 12.04 -9.92 -7.22
N SER A 136 13.31 -9.54 -6.96
CA SER A 136 13.93 -8.36 -7.58
C SER A 136 13.97 -8.45 -9.10
N ALA A 137 14.26 -9.64 -9.65
CA ALA A 137 14.29 -9.88 -11.08
C ALA A 137 12.93 -9.60 -11.74
N TRP A 138 11.85 -10.11 -11.14
CA TRP A 138 10.50 -9.87 -11.66
C TRP A 138 10.11 -8.40 -11.56
N GLN A 139 10.36 -7.75 -10.42
CA GLN A 139 10.02 -6.33 -10.23
C GLN A 139 10.79 -5.43 -11.20
N GLN A 140 12.08 -5.69 -11.41
CA GLN A 140 12.89 -4.94 -12.38
C GLN A 140 12.37 -5.14 -13.81
N GLN A 141 12.08 -6.38 -14.21
CA GLN A 141 11.53 -6.66 -15.53
C GLN A 141 10.14 -6.03 -15.73
N PHE A 142 9.29 -6.06 -14.70
CA PHE A 142 7.96 -5.46 -14.74
C PHE A 142 8.06 -3.94 -14.85
N LEU A 143 8.84 -3.28 -13.98
CA LEU A 143 9.02 -1.83 -13.96
C LEU A 143 9.73 -1.28 -15.21
N ALA A 144 10.49 -2.11 -15.93
CA ALA A 144 11.09 -1.73 -17.21
C ALA A 144 10.08 -1.63 -18.37
N GLN A 145 8.87 -2.18 -18.22
CA GLN A 145 7.83 -2.10 -19.25
C GLN A 145 7.17 -0.70 -19.27
N PRO A 146 6.65 -0.27 -20.44
CA PRO A 146 5.80 0.91 -20.53
C PRO A 146 4.64 0.89 -19.53
N VAL A 147 4.28 2.05 -18.98
CA VAL A 147 3.18 2.23 -18.01
C VAL A 147 1.88 1.56 -18.48
N ALA A 148 1.54 1.70 -19.76
CA ALA A 148 0.33 1.12 -20.33
C ALA A 148 0.32 -0.42 -20.28
N GLU A 149 1.47 -1.06 -20.50
CA GLU A 149 1.60 -2.52 -20.45
C GLU A 149 1.48 -3.03 -19.01
N ARG A 150 2.16 -2.38 -18.06
CA ARG A 150 2.04 -2.70 -16.63
C ARG A 150 0.61 -2.58 -16.13
N ARG A 151 -0.08 -1.50 -16.50
CA ARG A 151 -1.50 -1.28 -16.16
C ARG A 151 -2.37 -2.39 -16.72
N SER A 152 -2.21 -2.73 -18.00
CA SER A 152 -2.96 -3.83 -18.63
C SER A 152 -2.73 -5.17 -17.93
N ALA A 153 -1.47 -5.49 -17.59
CA ALA A 153 -1.11 -6.72 -16.89
C ALA A 153 -1.78 -6.81 -15.50
N ILE A 154 -1.75 -5.73 -14.72
CA ILE A 154 -2.39 -5.68 -13.39
C ILE A 154 -3.91 -5.81 -13.49
N LEU A 155 -4.55 -5.12 -14.45
CA LEU A 155 -6.00 -5.25 -14.66
C LEU A 155 -6.38 -6.69 -15.04
N ALA A 156 -5.61 -7.34 -15.90
CA ALA A 156 -5.84 -8.74 -16.26
C ALA A 156 -5.68 -9.70 -15.07
N LEU A 157 -4.69 -9.48 -14.20
CA LEU A 157 -4.52 -10.26 -12.96
C LEU A 157 -5.70 -10.08 -12.00
N ARG A 158 -6.24 -8.87 -11.91
CA ARG A 158 -7.41 -8.56 -11.06
C ARG A 158 -8.67 -9.24 -11.56
N GLU A 159 -8.95 -9.21 -12.86
CA GLU A 159 -10.12 -9.90 -13.41
C GLU A 159 -10.07 -11.41 -13.17
N LYS A 160 -8.88 -12.02 -13.31
CA LYS A 160 -8.68 -13.43 -12.93
C LYS A 160 -8.93 -13.67 -11.44
N SER A 161 -8.41 -12.80 -10.57
CA SER A 161 -8.56 -12.94 -9.12
C SER A 161 -10.03 -12.81 -8.68
N LYS A 162 -10.78 -11.87 -9.26
CA LYS A 162 -12.22 -11.72 -9.01
C LYS A 162 -12.99 -12.99 -9.39
N ALA A 163 -12.67 -13.59 -10.54
CA ALA A 163 -13.31 -14.82 -10.99
C ALA A 163 -13.04 -16.00 -10.04
N VAL A 164 -11.82 -16.12 -9.50
CA VAL A 164 -11.47 -17.16 -8.52
C VAL A 164 -12.22 -16.96 -7.20
N ILE A 165 -12.29 -15.73 -6.69
CA ILE A 165 -13.01 -15.43 -5.45
C ILE A 165 -14.51 -15.71 -5.59
N GLN A 166 -15.12 -15.36 -6.74
CA GLN A 166 -16.54 -15.62 -7.00
C GLN A 166 -16.87 -17.11 -7.18
N ALA A 167 -15.88 -17.94 -7.49
CA ALA A 167 -16.04 -19.38 -7.67
C ALA A 167 -15.83 -20.19 -6.38
N LYS A 168 -15.38 -19.55 -5.29
CA LYS A 168 -15.25 -20.14 -3.94
C LYS A 168 -16.52 -19.89 -3.13
#